data_AF-A0A956FXA7-F1
#
_entry.id   AF-A0A956FXA7-F1
#
_cell.length_a   1.000
_cell.length_b   1.000
_cell.length_c   1.000
_cell.angle_alpha   90.00
_cell.angle_beta   90.00
_cell.angle_gamma   90.00
#
_symmetry.space_group_name_H-M   'P 1'
#
loop_
_entity.id
_entity.type
_entity.pdbx_description
1 polymer ?
#
loop_
_entity_poly.entity_id
_entity_poly.type
_entity_poly.pdbx_seq_one_letter_code
_entity_poly.pdbx_strand_id
1 'polypeptide(L)'
;MSAEGKQRSGWRVASATFELSAPSLEHCPPPTLPEVAVAGRSNVGKSSLLNAFAGQRALARVSRTPGRTRLLNFFKVVLRHPRFGDRVLRWVDLPGYGYAAAHASVREAFGPMIESYLQERVVLVELMVLIDVRRGAGDQDRQLLEYAAARDLPVRIVGTKADKLSKSERGVVGRKIANALELPTSALALTSASKGLGLGDEGRGRGLTRLLAERIENASC
;
A
#
# COMPACT_ATOMS: atom_id res chain seq x y z
N MET A 1 -10.61 5.32 40.43
CA MET A 1 -11.56 4.43 39.72
C MET A 1 -11.19 4.42 38.25
N SER A 2 -10.74 3.26 37.81
CA SER A 2 -9.94 3.05 36.60
C SER A 2 -10.74 3.29 35.33
N ALA A 3 -10.16 4.04 34.40
CA ALA A 3 -10.58 4.07 33.00
C ALA A 3 -10.15 2.74 32.35
N GLU A 4 -10.94 1.69 32.55
CA GLU A 4 -10.85 0.47 31.75
C GLU A 4 -11.20 0.84 30.31
N GLY A 5 -10.16 0.98 29.50
CA GLY A 5 -10.26 1.38 28.11
C GLY A 5 -11.12 0.41 27.33
N LYS A 6 -12.13 0.93 26.62
CA LYS A 6 -12.92 0.19 25.62
C LYS A 6 -12.01 -0.77 24.85
N GLN A 7 -12.21 -2.07 25.07
CA GLN A 7 -11.52 -3.15 24.36
C GLN A 7 -11.68 -2.89 22.85
N ARG A 8 -10.59 -2.52 22.16
CA ARG A 8 -10.64 -2.28 20.70
C ARG A 8 -10.93 -3.62 20.01
N SER A 9 -12.02 -3.69 19.26
CA SER A 9 -12.62 -4.94 18.79
C SER A 9 -12.10 -5.46 17.45
N GLY A 10 -11.07 -4.84 16.85
CA GLY A 10 -10.62 -5.13 15.48
C GLY A 10 -9.10 -5.09 15.30
N TRP A 11 -8.64 -5.34 14.07
CA TRP A 11 -7.22 -5.31 13.71
C TRP A 11 -6.62 -3.91 13.83
N ARG A 12 -5.46 -3.82 14.47
CA ARG A 12 -4.69 -2.58 14.60
C ARG A 12 -3.21 -2.80 14.29
N VAL A 13 -2.50 -1.74 13.92
CA VAL A 13 -1.04 -1.77 13.91
C VAL A 13 -0.54 -1.69 15.35
N ALA A 14 0.19 -2.73 15.79
CA ALA A 14 0.85 -2.77 17.08
C ALA A 14 2.24 -2.12 17.00
N SER A 15 2.98 -2.36 15.93
CA SER A 15 4.25 -1.71 15.65
C SER A 15 4.53 -1.67 14.15
N ALA A 16 5.37 -0.70 13.75
CA ALA A 16 5.92 -0.61 12.41
C ALA A 16 7.34 -0.04 12.51
N THR A 17 8.30 -0.68 11.84
CA THR A 17 9.72 -0.32 11.90
C THR A 17 10.36 -0.42 10.53
N PHE A 18 11.20 0.55 10.17
CA PHE A 18 12.05 0.45 8.99
C PHE A 18 13.07 -0.68 9.18
N GLU A 19 13.21 -1.56 8.18
CA GLU A 19 14.22 -2.62 8.19
C GLU A 19 15.42 -2.22 7.33
N LEU A 20 15.21 -2.01 6.02
CA LEU A 20 16.28 -1.68 5.07
C LEU A 20 15.74 -1.05 3.79
N SER A 21 16.67 -0.51 2.99
CA SER A 21 16.42 -0.08 1.61
C SER A 21 17.26 -0.92 0.66
N ALA A 22 16.62 -1.61 -0.29
CA ALA A 22 17.30 -2.49 -1.25
C ALA A 22 17.35 -1.85 -2.65
N PRO A 23 18.53 -1.81 -3.30
CA PRO A 23 18.65 -1.34 -4.69
C PRO A 23 18.28 -2.39 -5.75
N SER A 24 18.21 -3.67 -5.38
CA SER A 24 17.88 -4.79 -6.28
C SER A 24 17.38 -5.99 -5.47
N LEU A 25 16.92 -7.05 -6.15
CA LEU A 25 16.35 -8.24 -5.50
C LEU A 25 17.33 -8.98 -4.59
N GLU A 26 18.61 -9.04 -4.97
CA GLU A 26 19.67 -9.71 -4.20
C GLU A 26 19.92 -9.01 -2.84
N HIS A 27 19.58 -7.72 -2.73
CA HIS A 27 19.72 -6.93 -1.51
C HIS A 27 18.44 -6.88 -0.67
N CYS A 28 17.37 -7.54 -1.12
CA CYS A 28 16.14 -7.66 -0.34
C CYS A 28 16.40 -8.51 0.92
N PRO A 29 15.62 -8.30 2.00
CA PRO A 29 15.74 -9.16 3.18
C PRO A 29 15.42 -10.62 2.81
N PRO A 30 15.82 -11.60 3.64
CA PRO A 30 15.42 -12.99 3.44
C PRO A 30 13.89 -13.10 3.29
N PRO A 31 13.39 -13.90 2.32
CA PRO A 31 11.96 -14.01 2.02
C PRO A 31 11.24 -14.89 3.07
N THR A 32 11.19 -14.42 4.31
CA THR A 32 10.65 -15.14 5.48
C THR A 32 9.34 -14.58 6.01
N LEU A 33 8.90 -13.44 5.49
CA LEU A 33 7.64 -12.79 5.86
C LEU A 33 6.86 -12.45 4.60
N PRO A 34 5.52 -12.51 4.65
CA PRO A 34 4.68 -12.06 3.55
C PRO A 34 4.93 -10.57 3.29
N GLU A 35 5.01 -10.21 2.02
CA GLU A 35 5.29 -8.87 1.54
C GLU A 35 4.07 -8.29 0.85
N VAL A 36 3.77 -7.02 1.15
CA VAL A 36 2.77 -6.23 0.42
C VAL A 36 3.49 -5.04 -0.20
N ALA A 37 3.52 -5.01 -1.52
CA ALA A 37 4.15 -3.95 -2.27
C ALA A 37 3.21 -2.77 -2.40
N VAL A 38 3.75 -1.55 -2.31
CA VAL A 38 2.97 -0.32 -2.39
C VAL A 38 3.55 0.56 -3.46
N ALA A 39 2.75 0.82 -4.47
CA ALA A 39 3.12 1.57 -5.65
C ALA A 39 2.15 2.72 -5.88
N GLY A 40 2.60 3.72 -6.62
CA GLY A 40 1.74 4.83 -6.97
C GLY A 40 2.53 5.99 -7.55
N ARG A 41 1.82 6.90 -8.22
CA ARG A 41 2.41 8.12 -8.79
C ARG A 41 3.10 8.96 -7.71
N SER A 42 4.13 9.70 -8.11
CA SER A 42 4.77 10.68 -7.24
C SER A 42 3.73 11.63 -6.62
N ASN A 43 3.83 11.88 -5.30
CA ASN A 43 2.89 12.71 -4.52
C ASN A 43 1.44 12.19 -4.41
N VAL A 44 1.19 10.91 -4.73
CA VAL A 44 -0.13 10.29 -4.51
C VAL A 44 -0.49 10.14 -3.03
N GLY A 45 0.52 10.12 -2.14
CA GLY A 45 0.35 10.01 -0.69
C GLY A 45 0.87 8.71 -0.07
N LYS A 46 1.78 8.02 -0.75
CA LYS A 46 2.36 6.72 -0.34
C LYS A 46 3.00 6.73 1.06
N SER A 47 3.97 7.63 1.28
CA SER A 47 4.61 7.80 2.60
C SER A 47 3.62 8.32 3.66
N SER A 48 2.69 9.21 3.26
CA SER A 48 1.63 9.70 4.16
C SER A 48 0.69 8.58 4.60
N LEU A 49 0.34 7.66 3.69
CA LEU A 49 -0.48 6.50 3.98
C LEU A 49 0.23 5.57 4.97
N LEU A 50 1.49 5.22 4.72
CA LEU A 50 2.27 4.36 5.63
C LEU A 50 2.39 4.99 7.02
N ASN A 51 2.73 6.28 7.10
CA ASN A 51 2.84 7.01 8.37
C ASN A 51 1.49 7.02 9.13
N ALA A 52 0.39 7.31 8.44
CA ALA A 52 -0.93 7.33 9.07
C ALA A 52 -1.40 5.92 9.47
N PHE A 53 -1.15 4.92 8.63
CA PHE A 53 -1.44 3.51 8.91
C PHE A 53 -0.68 3.01 10.12
N ALA A 54 0.61 3.34 10.23
CA ALA A 54 1.46 3.01 11.37
C ALA A 54 1.19 3.83 12.63
N GLY A 55 0.42 4.93 12.53
CA GLY A 55 0.28 5.89 13.62
C GLY A 55 1.58 6.62 13.98
N GLN A 56 2.52 6.74 13.03
CA GLN A 56 3.84 7.33 13.24
C GLN A 56 4.08 8.52 12.31
N ARG A 57 4.67 9.61 12.81
CA ARG A 57 4.83 10.86 12.03
C ARG A 57 5.97 10.82 11.01
N ALA A 58 7.00 10.00 11.24
CA ALA A 58 8.27 10.05 10.50
C ALA A 58 8.86 8.67 10.17
N LEU A 59 8.04 7.62 10.11
CA LEU A 59 8.49 6.26 9.74
C LEU A 59 9.03 6.25 8.30
N ALA A 60 8.19 6.66 7.36
CA ALA A 60 8.60 6.97 6.01
C ALA A 60 8.90 8.46 5.92
N ARG A 61 10.14 8.80 5.57
CA ARG A 61 10.51 10.19 5.29
C ARG A 61 9.73 10.65 4.06
N VAL A 62 8.87 11.64 4.25
CA VAL A 62 8.17 12.32 3.15
C VAL A 62 9.19 13.18 2.41
N SER A 63 9.93 12.58 1.46
CA SER A 63 10.85 13.35 0.62
C SER A 63 10.04 14.32 -0.24
N ARG A 64 10.28 15.62 -0.08
CA ARG A 64 9.75 16.68 -0.95
C ARG A 64 10.57 16.84 -2.23
N THR A 65 11.73 16.17 -2.32
CA THR A 65 12.63 16.22 -3.47
C THR A 65 12.43 14.96 -4.32
N PRO A 66 11.81 15.08 -5.52
CA PRO A 66 11.60 13.96 -6.42
C PRO A 66 12.94 13.39 -6.94
N GLY A 67 13.02 12.07 -7.11
CA GLY A 67 14.13 11.41 -7.84
C GLY A 67 15.29 10.83 -7.00
N ARG A 68 15.27 10.94 -5.67
CA ARG A 68 16.36 10.46 -4.79
C ARG A 68 16.21 9.05 -4.24
N THR A 69 15.03 8.44 -4.32
CA THR A 69 14.80 7.08 -3.79
C THR A 69 14.53 6.15 -4.96
N ARG A 70 15.55 5.40 -5.37
CA ARG A 70 15.47 4.30 -6.34
C ARG A 70 15.38 2.94 -5.65
N LEU A 71 15.17 2.94 -4.33
CA LEU A 71 15.29 1.76 -3.49
C LEU A 71 13.90 1.26 -3.10
N LEU A 72 13.77 -0.06 -3.01
CA LEU A 72 12.68 -0.74 -2.33
C LEU A 72 12.86 -0.53 -0.83
N ASN A 73 11.92 0.14 -0.16
CA ASN A 73 12.02 0.38 1.28
C ASN A 73 11.14 -0.61 2.04
N PHE A 74 11.76 -1.41 2.90
CA PHE A 74 11.09 -2.45 3.66
C PHE A 74 10.77 -1.95 5.06
N PHE A 75 9.52 -2.12 5.46
CA PHE A 75 9.04 -1.82 6.80
C PHE A 75 8.36 -3.06 7.37
N LYS A 76 8.86 -3.57 8.49
CA LYS A 76 8.19 -4.63 9.22
C LYS A 76 6.98 -4.04 9.95
N VAL A 77 5.81 -4.65 9.76
CA VAL A 77 4.56 -4.25 10.38
C VAL A 77 4.01 -5.42 11.17
N VAL A 78 3.64 -5.16 12.43
CA VAL A 78 2.91 -6.11 13.28
C VAL A 78 1.47 -5.62 13.40
N LEU A 79 0.55 -6.42 12.88
CA LEU A 79 -0.89 -6.26 13.09
C LEU A 79 -1.31 -7.12 14.29
N ARG A 80 -2.16 -6.57 15.16
CA ARG A 80 -2.66 -7.27 16.35
C ARG A 80 -4.18 -7.29 16.36
N HIS A 81 -4.72 -8.46 16.66
CA HIS A 81 -6.14 -8.64 16.97
C HIS A 81 -6.28 -9.27 18.36
N PRO A 82 -7.22 -8.80 19.21
CA PRO A 82 -7.39 -9.35 20.56
C PRO A 82 -7.80 -10.83 20.59
N ARG A 83 -8.44 -11.33 19.50
CA ARG A 83 -8.89 -12.72 19.39
C ARG A 83 -8.03 -13.62 18.49
N PHE A 84 -7.35 -13.05 17.49
CA PHE A 84 -6.67 -13.83 16.44
C PHE A 84 -5.14 -13.75 16.54
N GLY A 85 -4.63 -13.03 17.55
CA GLY A 85 -3.21 -12.85 17.79
C GLY A 85 -2.55 -11.85 16.83
N ASP A 86 -1.25 -12.01 16.66
CA ASP A 86 -0.43 -11.14 15.82
C ASP A 86 -0.29 -11.70 14.39
N ARG A 87 -0.24 -10.80 13.42
CA ARG A 87 0.18 -11.09 12.03
C ARG A 87 1.32 -10.15 11.69
N VAL A 88 2.36 -10.69 11.07
CA VAL A 88 3.56 -9.92 10.75
C VAL A 88 3.76 -9.93 9.24
N LEU A 89 3.97 -8.76 8.67
CA LEU A 89 4.26 -8.60 7.25
C LEU A 89 5.39 -7.59 7.03
N ARG A 90 5.87 -7.53 5.80
CA ARG A 90 6.65 -6.41 5.30
C ARG A 90 5.79 -5.55 4.37
N TRP A 91 5.66 -4.28 4.72
CA TRP A 91 5.20 -3.23 3.81
C TRP A 91 6.40 -2.79 2.96
N VAL A 92 6.31 -2.94 1.65
CA VAL A 92 7.41 -2.62 0.73
C VAL A 92 7.02 -1.39 -0.08
N ASP A 93 7.62 -0.25 0.28
CA ASP A 93 7.38 1.02 -0.40
C ASP A 93 8.20 1.05 -1.69
N LEU A 94 7.52 0.84 -2.82
CA LEU A 94 8.14 0.96 -4.13
C LEU A 94 8.38 2.44 -4.45
N PRO A 95 9.47 2.77 -5.15
CA PRO A 95 9.67 4.13 -5.63
C PRO A 95 8.52 4.59 -6.54
N GLY A 96 8.19 5.88 -6.48
CA GLY A 96 7.01 6.42 -7.17
C GLY A 96 7.27 6.66 -8.65
N TYR A 97 6.32 6.31 -9.52
CA TYR A 97 6.38 6.56 -10.96
C TYR A 97 5.76 7.92 -11.36
N GLY A 98 5.87 8.28 -12.64
CA GLY A 98 5.18 9.45 -13.20
C GLY A 98 5.85 10.81 -13.01
N TYR A 99 7.14 10.85 -12.65
CA TYR A 99 7.90 12.10 -12.70
C TYR A 99 8.46 12.35 -14.11
N ALA A 100 8.00 13.42 -14.76
CA ALA A 100 8.39 13.79 -16.13
C ALA A 100 9.88 14.15 -16.27
N ALA A 101 10.55 14.52 -15.18
CA ALA A 101 11.93 15.00 -15.19
C ALA A 101 13.00 13.92 -14.89
N ALA A 102 12.61 12.64 -14.88
CA ALA A 102 13.57 11.56 -14.86
C ALA A 102 14.15 11.38 -16.29
N HIS A 103 15.47 11.46 -16.46
CA HIS A 103 16.16 11.13 -17.72
C HIS A 103 15.68 9.77 -18.26
N ALA A 104 15.71 9.55 -19.58
CA ALA A 104 15.27 8.29 -20.19
C ALA A 104 15.88 7.05 -19.51
N SER A 105 17.16 7.11 -19.16
CA SER A 105 17.89 6.07 -18.42
C SER A 105 17.30 5.73 -17.03
N VAL A 106 16.59 6.67 -16.39
CA VAL A 106 15.94 6.47 -15.09
C VAL A 106 14.58 5.80 -15.25
N ARG A 107 13.89 5.98 -16.39
CA ARG A 107 12.69 5.19 -16.73
C ARG A 107 13.08 3.76 -17.08
N GLU A 108 14.19 3.60 -17.80
CA GLU A 108 14.75 2.30 -18.19
C GLU A 108 15.31 1.47 -17.03
N ALA A 109 15.84 2.08 -15.97
CA ALA A 109 16.32 1.35 -14.79
C ALA A 109 15.24 1.12 -13.73
N PHE A 110 14.21 1.97 -13.68
CA PHE A 110 13.08 1.84 -12.75
C PHE A 110 12.16 0.66 -13.13
N GLY A 111 11.98 0.42 -14.42
CA GLY A 111 11.20 -0.71 -14.93
C GLY A 111 11.73 -2.06 -14.43
N PRO A 112 12.98 -2.45 -14.77
CA PRO A 112 13.51 -3.79 -14.49
C PRO A 112 13.53 -4.16 -13.02
N MET A 113 13.92 -3.25 -12.12
CA MET A 113 13.93 -3.56 -10.68
C MET A 113 12.52 -3.82 -10.14
N ILE A 114 11.54 -2.99 -10.53
CA ILE A 114 10.15 -3.15 -10.10
C ILE A 114 9.54 -4.38 -10.74
N GLU A 115 9.75 -4.57 -12.02
CA GLU A 115 9.32 -5.74 -12.77
C GLU A 115 9.87 -7.02 -12.15
N SER A 116 11.19 -7.17 -12.01
CA SER A 116 11.78 -8.33 -11.33
C SER A 116 11.22 -8.51 -9.94
N TYR A 117 11.03 -7.45 -9.16
CA TYR A 117 10.49 -7.58 -7.80
C TYR A 117 9.05 -8.10 -7.82
N LEU A 118 8.20 -7.60 -8.72
CA LEU A 118 6.81 -8.07 -8.86
C LEU A 118 6.75 -9.51 -9.41
N GLN A 119 7.62 -9.86 -10.35
CA GLN A 119 7.64 -11.17 -11.01
C GLN A 119 8.29 -12.27 -10.16
N GLU A 120 9.40 -11.99 -9.50
CA GLU A 120 10.27 -13.04 -8.93
C GLU A 120 10.14 -13.15 -7.40
N ARG A 121 9.61 -12.12 -6.71
CA ARG A 121 9.57 -12.14 -5.24
C ARG A 121 8.53 -13.13 -4.71
N VAL A 122 8.95 -14.32 -4.32
CA VAL A 122 8.07 -15.43 -3.93
C VAL A 122 7.13 -15.14 -2.76
N VAL A 123 7.56 -14.31 -1.80
CA VAL A 123 6.74 -13.93 -0.62
C VAL A 123 5.85 -12.71 -0.84
N LEU A 124 5.84 -12.13 -2.05
CA LEU A 124 4.94 -11.02 -2.38
C LEU A 124 3.51 -11.54 -2.53
N VAL A 125 2.60 -11.08 -1.67
CA VAL A 125 1.23 -11.60 -1.59
C VAL A 125 0.16 -10.65 -2.13
N GLU A 126 0.46 -9.34 -2.22
CA GLU A 126 -0.47 -8.34 -2.76
C GLU A 126 0.28 -7.10 -3.23
N LEU A 127 -0.16 -6.52 -4.34
CA LEU A 127 0.23 -5.20 -4.81
C LEU A 127 -0.86 -4.17 -4.50
N MET A 128 -0.52 -3.17 -3.70
CA MET A 128 -1.36 -2.00 -3.46
C MET A 128 -1.00 -0.86 -4.42
N VAL A 129 -1.93 -0.50 -5.30
CA VAL A 129 -1.79 0.61 -6.24
C VAL A 129 -2.55 1.83 -5.72
N LEU A 130 -1.82 2.88 -5.35
CA LEU A 130 -2.42 4.10 -4.82
C LEU A 130 -2.87 5.03 -5.95
N ILE A 131 -4.11 5.51 -5.84
CA ILE A 131 -4.72 6.44 -6.78
C ILE A 131 -5.26 7.65 -6.02
N ASP A 132 -4.84 8.87 -6.38
CA ASP A 132 -5.44 10.09 -5.83
C ASP A 132 -6.85 10.22 -6.40
N VAL A 133 -7.87 10.11 -5.56
CA VAL A 133 -9.27 10.05 -6.01
C VAL A 133 -9.72 11.27 -6.81
N ARG A 134 -9.01 12.39 -6.68
CA ARG A 134 -9.30 13.63 -7.44
C ARG A 134 -8.80 13.56 -8.88
N ARG A 135 -7.78 12.74 -9.13
CA ARG A 135 -7.13 12.61 -10.44
C ARG A 135 -7.63 11.39 -11.20
N GLY A 136 -8.00 10.33 -10.49
CA GLY A 136 -8.32 9.04 -11.09
C GLY A 136 -7.07 8.29 -11.57
N ALA A 137 -7.31 7.13 -12.19
CA ALA A 137 -6.27 6.28 -12.73
C ALA A 137 -5.70 6.82 -14.06
N GLY A 138 -4.42 6.59 -14.32
CA GLY A 138 -3.75 6.86 -15.59
C GLY A 138 -3.01 5.64 -16.15
N ASP A 139 -2.36 5.82 -17.29
CA ASP A 139 -1.77 4.69 -18.05
C ASP A 139 -0.66 3.96 -17.32
N GLN A 140 0.13 4.68 -16.52
CA GLN A 140 1.17 4.07 -15.68
C GLN A 140 0.60 3.17 -14.59
N ASP A 141 -0.63 3.46 -14.13
CA ASP A 141 -1.31 2.59 -13.17
C ASP A 141 -1.72 1.29 -13.87
N ARG A 142 -2.18 1.35 -15.14
CA ARG A 142 -2.52 0.17 -15.96
C ARG A 142 -1.30 -0.71 -16.27
N GLN A 143 -0.20 -0.09 -16.71
CA GLN A 143 1.04 -0.80 -16.97
C GLN A 143 1.53 -1.57 -15.74
N LEU A 144 1.35 -0.98 -14.54
CA LEU A 144 1.69 -1.68 -13.31
C LEU A 144 0.80 -2.91 -13.05
N LEU A 145 -0.49 -2.83 -13.43
CA LEU A 145 -1.42 -3.97 -13.35
C LEU A 145 -1.06 -5.07 -14.33
N GLU A 146 -0.49 -4.76 -15.50
CA GLU A 146 -0.01 -5.76 -16.46
C GLU A 146 1.06 -6.65 -15.83
N TYR A 147 2.02 -6.07 -15.09
CA TYR A 147 3.00 -6.87 -14.35
C TYR A 147 2.35 -7.74 -13.27
N ALA A 148 1.37 -7.22 -12.54
CA ALA A 148 0.66 -8.02 -11.54
C ALA A 148 -0.13 -9.18 -12.19
N ALA A 149 -0.80 -8.91 -13.32
CA ALA A 149 -1.57 -9.90 -14.06
C ALA A 149 -0.69 -11.02 -14.63
N ALA A 150 0.52 -10.71 -15.10
CA ALA A 150 1.46 -11.70 -15.64
C ALA A 150 1.86 -12.80 -14.63
N ARG A 151 1.66 -12.56 -13.33
CA ARG A 151 1.97 -13.50 -12.23
C ARG A 151 0.75 -13.86 -11.37
N ASP A 152 -0.46 -13.54 -11.81
CA ASP A 152 -1.68 -13.68 -11.01
C ASP A 152 -1.58 -13.02 -9.61
N LEU A 153 -0.78 -11.97 -9.48
CA LEU A 153 -0.54 -11.29 -8.22
C LEU A 153 -1.80 -10.52 -7.80
N PRO A 154 -2.36 -10.77 -6.60
CA PRO A 154 -3.52 -10.02 -6.14
C PRO A 154 -3.27 -8.52 -6.08
N VAL A 155 -4.21 -7.74 -6.60
CA VAL A 155 -4.14 -6.27 -6.60
C VAL A 155 -5.20 -5.67 -5.70
N ARG A 156 -4.81 -4.64 -4.95
CA ARG A 156 -5.72 -3.74 -4.24
C ARG A 156 -5.53 -2.30 -4.70
N ILE A 157 -6.62 -1.64 -5.08
CA ILE A 157 -6.60 -0.21 -5.35
C ILE A 157 -6.82 0.54 -4.05
N VAL A 158 -5.92 1.47 -3.73
CA VAL A 158 -6.04 2.34 -2.57
C VAL A 158 -6.32 3.76 -3.03
N GLY A 159 -7.60 4.15 -2.99
CA GLY A 159 -8.03 5.51 -3.33
C GLY A 159 -7.67 6.49 -2.22
N THR A 160 -6.60 7.25 -2.37
CA THR A 160 -6.10 8.21 -1.37
C THR A 160 -6.85 9.53 -1.42
N LYS A 161 -6.77 10.30 -0.32
CA LYS A 161 -7.36 11.65 -0.17
C LYS A 161 -8.88 11.64 -0.33
N ALA A 162 -9.54 10.56 0.10
CA ALA A 162 -11.00 10.42 0.08
C ALA A 162 -11.74 11.43 0.98
N ASP A 163 -11.02 12.17 1.84
CA ASP A 163 -11.56 13.34 2.55
C ASP A 163 -11.92 14.51 1.62
N LYS A 164 -11.40 14.50 0.39
CA LYS A 164 -11.71 15.51 -0.64
C LYS A 164 -13.00 15.23 -1.41
N LEU A 165 -13.66 14.12 -1.10
CA LEU A 165 -14.94 13.73 -1.67
C LEU A 165 -16.01 13.67 -0.58
N SER A 166 -17.21 14.15 -0.92
CA SER A 166 -18.42 13.92 -0.14
C SER A 166 -18.78 12.43 -0.09
N LYS A 167 -19.68 12.06 0.83
CA LYS A 167 -20.09 10.66 1.03
C LYS A 167 -20.75 10.05 -0.22
N SER A 168 -21.54 10.83 -0.95
CA SER A 168 -22.19 10.40 -2.20
C SER A 168 -21.19 10.23 -3.35
N GLU A 169 -20.20 11.11 -3.45
CA GLU A 169 -19.17 11.06 -4.51
C GLU A 169 -18.24 9.86 -4.37
N ARG A 170 -17.92 9.43 -3.14
CA ARG A 170 -17.00 8.31 -2.89
C ARG A 170 -17.38 7.04 -3.65
N GLY A 171 -18.66 6.69 -3.65
CA GLY A 171 -19.14 5.50 -4.37
C GLY A 171 -19.01 5.64 -5.89
N VAL A 172 -19.31 6.82 -6.42
CA VAL A 172 -19.25 7.10 -7.87
C VAL A 172 -17.80 7.11 -8.35
N VAL A 173 -16.93 7.87 -7.68
CA VAL A 173 -15.52 7.97 -8.04
C VAL A 173 -14.81 6.64 -7.86
N GLY A 174 -15.13 5.90 -6.78
CA GLY A 174 -14.59 4.57 -6.55
C GLY A 174 -14.89 3.60 -7.68
N ARG A 175 -16.16 3.52 -8.12
CA ARG A 175 -16.55 2.70 -9.28
C ARG A 175 -15.86 3.15 -10.56
N LYS A 176 -15.76 4.46 -10.79
CA LYS A 176 -15.06 5.01 -11.97
C LYS A 176 -13.59 4.56 -12.01
N ILE A 177 -12.89 4.60 -10.88
CA ILE A 177 -11.49 4.15 -10.79
C ILE A 177 -11.39 2.64 -11.03
N ALA A 178 -12.24 1.84 -10.37
CA ALA A 178 -12.24 0.39 -10.51
C ALA A 178 -12.49 -0.02 -11.98
N ASN A 179 -13.51 0.56 -12.62
CA ASN A 179 -13.82 0.31 -14.03
C ASN A 179 -12.69 0.75 -14.97
N ALA A 180 -12.06 1.90 -14.72
CA ALA A 180 -10.97 2.40 -15.55
C ALA A 180 -9.70 1.53 -15.52
N LEU A 181 -9.59 0.68 -14.49
CA LEU A 181 -8.53 -0.29 -14.27
C LEU A 181 -9.00 -1.73 -14.46
N GLU A 182 -10.25 -1.93 -14.92
CA GLU A 182 -10.84 -3.26 -15.18
C GLU A 182 -10.81 -4.19 -13.96
N LEU A 183 -10.90 -3.62 -12.76
CA LEU A 183 -10.92 -4.35 -11.50
C LEU A 183 -12.30 -4.30 -10.84
N PRO A 184 -12.69 -5.33 -10.07
CA PRO A 184 -13.93 -5.29 -9.32
C PRO A 184 -13.87 -4.21 -8.24
N THR A 185 -15.02 -3.60 -7.91
CA THR A 185 -15.09 -2.58 -6.84
C THR A 185 -14.66 -3.13 -5.47
N SER A 186 -14.72 -4.46 -5.26
CA SER A 186 -14.21 -5.13 -4.06
C SER A 186 -12.69 -5.00 -3.88
N ALA A 187 -11.94 -4.75 -4.96
CA ALA A 187 -10.50 -4.47 -4.91
C ALA A 187 -10.18 -3.06 -4.40
N LEU A 188 -11.18 -2.17 -4.29
CA LEU A 188 -10.98 -0.78 -3.89
C LEU A 188 -11.12 -0.57 -2.37
N ALA A 189 -10.12 0.08 -1.77
CA ALA A 189 -10.17 0.64 -0.43
C ALA A 189 -9.98 2.17 -0.49
N LEU A 190 -10.97 2.92 -0.02
CA LEU A 190 -10.87 4.39 0.07
C LEU A 190 -10.22 4.81 1.39
N THR A 191 -9.19 5.64 1.31
CA THR A 191 -8.41 6.07 2.47
C THR A 191 -8.21 7.58 2.54
N SER A 192 -8.03 8.08 3.76
CA SER A 192 -7.53 9.43 4.00
C SER A 192 -6.52 9.40 5.15
N ALA A 193 -5.25 9.65 4.82
CA ALA A 193 -4.19 9.76 5.82
C ALA A 193 -4.43 10.91 6.82
N SER A 194 -5.06 12.01 6.38
CA SER A 194 -5.32 13.18 7.22
C SER A 194 -6.52 12.99 8.16
N LYS A 195 -7.48 12.14 7.79
CA LYS A 195 -8.70 11.88 8.57
C LYS A 195 -8.77 10.49 9.20
N GLY A 196 -7.75 9.64 9.00
CA GLY A 196 -7.75 8.25 9.46
C GLY A 196 -8.77 7.35 8.76
N LEU A 197 -9.45 7.84 7.71
CA LEU A 197 -10.50 7.10 7.01
C LEU A 197 -9.92 5.84 6.36
N GLY A 198 -10.57 4.70 6.58
CA GLY A 198 -10.24 3.43 5.91
C GLY A 198 -8.93 2.78 6.35
N LEU A 199 -8.23 3.31 7.36
CA LEU A 199 -6.94 2.78 7.81
C LEU A 199 -7.11 1.62 8.79
N GLY A 200 -7.88 1.84 9.86
CA GLY A 200 -8.13 0.86 10.92
C GLY A 200 -9.47 0.14 10.77
N ASP A 201 -9.60 -0.96 11.50
CA ASP A 201 -10.79 -1.83 11.56
C ASP A 201 -11.80 -1.32 12.62
N GLU A 202 -12.05 0.00 12.63
CA GLU A 202 -13.00 0.62 13.55
C GLU A 202 -14.38 0.74 12.88
N GLY A 203 -15.36 -0.04 13.36
CA GLY A 203 -16.76 0.02 12.91
C GLY A 203 -17.20 -1.11 11.98
N ARG A 204 -18.14 -0.82 11.05
CA ARG A 204 -18.77 -1.79 10.13
C ARG A 204 -18.05 -1.95 8.77
N GLY A 205 -16.96 -1.22 8.53
CA GLY A 205 -16.23 -1.24 7.26
C GLY A 205 -14.99 -2.13 7.30
N ARG A 206 -14.50 -2.59 6.13
CA ARG A 206 -13.21 -3.31 6.02
C ARG A 206 -12.08 -2.29 5.92
N GLY A 207 -11.46 -1.95 7.05
CA GLY A 207 -10.27 -1.10 7.08
C GLY A 207 -9.04 -1.81 6.52
N LEU A 208 -8.01 -1.04 6.17
CA LEU A 208 -6.77 -1.58 5.59
C LEU A 208 -6.09 -2.61 6.50
N THR A 209 -6.11 -2.43 7.82
CA THR A 209 -5.55 -3.41 8.78
C THR A 209 -6.21 -4.77 8.65
N ARG A 210 -7.54 -4.83 8.53
CA ARG A 210 -8.28 -6.08 8.35
C ARG A 210 -8.02 -6.72 7.01
N LEU A 211 -8.05 -5.91 5.95
CA LEU A 211 -7.82 -6.37 4.57
C LEU A 211 -6.44 -7.01 4.39
N LEU A 212 -5.41 -6.40 5.01
CA LEU A 212 -4.06 -6.94 4.99
C LEU A 212 -3.94 -8.22 5.85
N ALA A 213 -4.58 -8.26 7.02
CA ALA A 213 -4.59 -9.46 7.85
C ALA A 213 -5.23 -10.66 7.14
N GLU A 214 -6.41 -10.46 6.53
CA GLU A 214 -7.12 -11.48 5.75
C GLU A 214 -6.26 -11.96 4.55
N ARG A 215 -5.54 -11.03 3.89
CA ARG A 215 -4.65 -11.38 2.77
C ARG A 215 -3.50 -12.28 3.20
N ILE A 216 -2.85 -11.96 4.31
CA ILE A 216 -1.71 -12.73 4.84
C ILE A 216 -2.13 -14.14 5.25
N GLU A 217 -3.29 -14.25 5.90
CA GLU A 217 -3.84 -15.56 6.29
C GLU A 217 -4.08 -16.44 5.07
N ASN A 218 -4.72 -15.89 4.04
CA ASN A 218 -5.03 -16.64 2.82
C ASN A 218 -3.79 -17.02 1.99
N ALA A 219 -2.68 -16.30 2.14
CA ALA A 219 -1.43 -16.58 1.44
C ALA A 219 -0.53 -17.60 2.17
N SER A 220 -0.87 -17.95 3.41
CA SER A 220 -0.15 -18.94 4.21
C SER A 220 -0.76 -20.34 4.14
N CYS A 221 -1.87 -20.49 3.40
CA CYS A 221 -2.57 -21.74 3.11
C CYS A 221 -2.24 -22.19 1.68
#